data_AF-A0A1X9IXE8-F1
#
_entry.id   AF-A0A1X9IXE8-F1
#
_cell.length_a   1.000
_cell.length_b   1.000
_cell.length_c   1.000
_cell.angle_alpha   90.00
_cell.angle_beta   90.00
_cell.angle_gamma   90.00
#
_symmetry.space_group_name_H-M   'P 1'
#
loop_
_entity.id
_entity.type
_entity.pdbx_description
1 polymer ?
#
loop_
_entity_poly.entity_id
_entity_poly.type
_entity_poly.pdbx_seq_one_letter_code
_entity_poly.pdbx_strand_id
1 'polypeptide(L)'
;MQVPSVSVRFGLILEAYCRGAQEHIGILQQQLTCLEKLKKCQEVIRISRDKDKAKCLLQDYIQGQSSEFLRGLRNPLDPSYRCDNIKIEKCRVMDSKMRP
;
A
#
# COMPACT_ATOMS: atom_id res chain seq x y z
N MET A 1 -2.93 -0.90 -15.24
CA MET A 1 -1.76 -1.29 -16.06
C MET A 1 -1.32 -0.12 -16.91
N GLN A 2 -0.13 0.41 -16.66
CA GLN A 2 0.29 1.71 -17.20
C GLN A 2 1.11 1.61 -18.50
N VAL A 3 1.53 0.41 -18.91
CA VAL A 3 2.37 0.19 -20.10
C VAL A 3 1.48 -0.22 -21.29
N PRO A 4 1.35 0.60 -22.35
CA PRO A 4 0.41 0.35 -23.44
C PRO A 4 0.69 -0.93 -24.24
N SER A 5 1.96 -1.25 -24.49
CA SER A 5 2.36 -2.40 -25.32
C SER A 5 1.93 -3.77 -24.75
N VAL A 6 1.61 -3.84 -23.46
CA VAL A 6 1.16 -5.06 -22.78
C VAL A 6 -0.22 -4.91 -22.13
N SER A 7 -0.88 -3.76 -22.33
CA SER A 7 -2.10 -3.41 -21.61
C SER A 7 -3.28 -4.32 -21.94
N VAL A 8 -3.39 -4.77 -23.19
CA VAL A 8 -4.45 -5.69 -23.59
C VAL A 8 -4.19 -7.09 -23.01
N ARG A 9 -2.98 -7.61 -23.21
CA ARG A 9 -2.63 -8.98 -22.82
C ARG A 9 -2.75 -9.19 -21.30
N PHE A 10 -2.15 -8.34 -20.50
CA PHE A 10 -2.22 -8.51 -19.04
C PHE A 10 -3.62 -8.22 -18.49
N GLY A 11 -4.42 -7.39 -19.17
CA GLY A 11 -5.79 -7.08 -18.78
C GLY A 11 -6.69 -8.31 -18.93
N LEU A 12 -6.60 -9.00 -20.06
CA LEU A 12 -7.33 -10.24 -20.31
C LEU A 12 -6.93 -11.35 -19.33
N ILE A 13 -5.64 -11.47 -19.00
CA ILE A 13 -5.16 -12.46 -18.01
C ILE A 13 -5.73 -12.15 -16.61
N LEU A 14 -5.70 -10.88 -16.19
CA LEU A 14 -6.27 -10.47 -14.91
C LEU A 14 -7.79 -10.66 -14.88
N GLU A 15 -8.49 -10.37 -15.96
CA GLU A 15 -9.93 -10.59 -16.07
C GLU A 15 -10.28 -12.08 -15.91
N ALA A 16 -9.60 -12.95 -16.65
CA ALA A 16 -9.79 -14.39 -16.54
C ALA A 16 -9.52 -14.90 -15.11
N TYR A 17 -8.48 -14.38 -14.46
CA TYR A 17 -8.16 -14.70 -13.06
C TYR A 17 -9.29 -14.28 -12.10
N CYS A 18 -9.75 -13.04 -12.18
CA CYS A 18 -10.82 -12.53 -11.32
C CYS A 18 -12.13 -13.31 -11.53
N ARG A 19 -12.45 -13.70 -12.77
CA ARG A 19 -13.62 -14.55 -13.06
C ARG A 19 -13.49 -15.95 -12.44
N GLY A 20 -12.29 -16.53 -12.43
CA GLY A 20 -12.02 -17.88 -11.90
C GLY A 20 -11.81 -17.96 -10.38
N ALA A 21 -11.46 -16.85 -9.72
CA ALA A 21 -11.12 -16.82 -8.29
C ALA A 21 -11.84 -15.67 -7.56
N GLN A 22 -13.17 -15.66 -7.60
CA GLN A 22 -14.00 -14.56 -7.07
C GLN A 22 -13.73 -14.25 -5.59
N GLU A 23 -13.57 -15.28 -4.75
CA GLU A 23 -13.24 -15.13 -3.32
C GLU A 23 -11.92 -14.38 -3.08
N HIS A 24 -10.97 -14.48 -4.02
CA HIS A 24 -9.68 -13.81 -3.89
C HIS A 24 -9.76 -12.32 -4.24
N ILE A 25 -10.80 -11.87 -4.95
CA ILE A 25 -10.96 -10.46 -5.34
C ILE A 25 -11.01 -9.55 -4.12
N GLY A 26 -11.76 -9.91 -3.08
CA GLY A 26 -11.86 -9.09 -1.86
C GLY A 26 -10.49 -8.89 -1.17
N ILE A 27 -9.66 -9.94 -1.18
CA ILE A 27 -8.29 -9.87 -0.64
C ILE A 27 -7.43 -8.94 -1.47
N LEU A 28 -7.47 -9.06 -2.81
CA LEU A 28 -6.73 -8.19 -3.72
C LEU A 28 -7.17 -6.73 -3.63
N GLN A 29 -8.48 -6.48 -3.47
CA GLN A 29 -9.03 -5.14 -3.26
C GLN A 29 -8.52 -4.52 -1.96
N GLN A 30 -8.49 -5.28 -0.87
CA GLN A 30 -7.92 -4.82 0.40
C GLN A 30 -6.44 -4.45 0.25
N GLN A 31 -5.67 -5.28 -0.46
CA GLN A 31 -4.27 -4.98 -0.78
C GLN A 31 -4.12 -3.70 -1.60
N LEU A 32 -4.96 -3.51 -2.62
CA LEU A 32 -4.95 -2.31 -3.44
C LEU A 32 -5.26 -1.05 -2.62
N THR A 33 -6.30 -1.08 -1.79
CA THR A 33 -6.65 0.05 -0.92
C THR A 33 -5.52 0.39 0.05
N CYS A 34 -4.85 -0.60 0.63
CA CYS A 34 -3.69 -0.37 1.49
C CYS A 34 -2.55 0.32 0.71
N LEU A 35 -2.21 -0.18 -0.48
CA LEU A 35 -1.16 0.40 -1.32
C LEU A 35 -1.48 1.85 -1.74
N GLU A 36 -2.74 2.14 -2.06
CA GLU A 36 -3.16 3.51 -2.40
C GLU A 36 -3.01 4.48 -1.23
N LYS A 37 -3.33 4.05 0.00
CA LYS A 37 -3.12 4.85 1.21
C LYS A 37 -1.63 5.09 1.47
N LEU A 38 -0.80 4.07 1.34
CA LEU A 38 0.66 4.21 1.47
C LEU A 38 1.24 5.14 0.39
N LYS A 39 0.75 5.05 -0.84
CA LYS A 39 1.15 5.96 -1.92
C LYS A 39 0.77 7.42 -1.62
N LYS A 40 -0.45 7.66 -1.12
CA LYS A 40 -0.88 9.00 -0.70
C LYS A 40 -0.01 9.53 0.45
N CYS A 41 0.30 8.68 1.43
CA CYS A 41 1.21 9.03 2.52
C CYS A 41 2.59 9.43 1.98
N GLN A 42 3.14 8.64 1.05
CA GLN A 42 4.43 8.91 0.42
C GLN A 42 4.46 10.28 -0.29
N GLU A 43 3.41 10.63 -1.02
CA GLU A 43 3.32 11.94 -1.68
C GLU A 43 3.28 13.10 -0.66
N VAL A 44 2.62 12.91 0.50
CA VAL A 44 2.59 13.92 1.59
C VAL A 44 3.97 14.11 2.22
N ILE A 45 4.66 13.03 2.58
CA ILE A 45 5.98 13.11 3.24
C ILE A 45 7.08 13.63 2.30
N ARG A 46 6.90 13.49 0.98
CA ARG A 46 7.85 13.97 -0.03
C ARG A 46 7.91 15.49 -0.13
N ILE A 47 6.88 16.20 0.35
CA ILE A 47 6.83 17.66 0.37
C ILE A 47 7.75 18.24 1.45
N SER A 48 7.90 17.54 2.58
CA SER A 48 8.81 17.98 3.63
C SER A 48 10.25 17.81 3.17
N ARG A 49 11.11 18.80 3.41
CA ARG A 49 12.56 18.66 3.24
C ARG A 49 13.22 18.12 4.50
N ASP A 50 12.62 18.40 5.65
CA ASP A 50 13.07 17.94 6.95
C ASP A 50 12.63 16.48 7.19
N LYS A 51 13.54 15.66 7.71
CA LYS A 51 13.35 14.23 7.95
C LYS A 51 12.48 13.96 9.18
N ASP A 52 12.71 14.68 10.27
CA ASP A 52 11.95 14.51 11.50
C ASP A 52 10.50 14.97 11.32
N LYS A 53 10.29 16.08 10.62
CA LYS A 53 8.96 16.53 10.20
C LYS A 53 8.28 15.51 9.28
N ALA A 54 9.02 14.90 8.34
CA ALA A 54 8.46 13.85 7.48
C ALA A 54 8.06 12.59 8.27
N LYS A 55 8.86 12.22 9.28
CA LYS A 55 8.54 11.13 10.20
C LYS A 55 7.27 11.44 11.00
N CYS A 56 7.14 12.65 11.55
CA CYS A 56 5.92 13.04 12.26
C CYS A 56 4.70 12.98 11.35
N LEU A 57 4.80 13.51 10.12
CA LEU A 57 3.71 13.44 9.13
C LEU A 57 3.32 11.99 8.78
N LEU A 58 4.28 11.08 8.67
CA LEU A 58 4.02 9.65 8.47
C LEU A 58 3.23 9.07 9.65
N GLN A 59 3.68 9.34 10.87
CA GLN A 59 3.05 8.82 12.09
C GLN A 59 1.64 9.37 12.26
N ASP A 60 1.45 10.68 12.07
CA ASP A 60 0.15 11.35 12.10
C ASP A 60 -0.80 10.81 11.02
N TYR A 61 -0.29 10.60 9.79
CA TYR A 61 -1.09 10.04 8.70
C TYR A 61 -1.56 8.63 9.03
N ILE A 62 -0.66 7.75 9.49
CA ILE A 62 -1.02 6.38 9.86
C ILE A 62 -1.96 6.36 11.07
N GLN A 63 -1.79 7.26 12.04
CA GLN A 63 -2.66 7.36 13.21
C GLN A 63 -4.07 7.85 12.84
N GLY A 64 -4.18 8.79 11.89
CA GLY A 64 -5.46 9.30 11.40
C GLY A 64 -6.19 8.35 10.45
N GLN A 65 -5.46 7.44 9.79
CA GLN A 65 -6.07 6.31 9.08
C GLN A 65 -6.42 5.23 10.10
N SER A 66 -7.70 4.95 10.33
CA SER A 66 -8.11 3.87 11.24
C SER A 66 -7.33 2.59 10.95
N SER A 67 -6.82 1.90 11.99
CA SER A 67 -6.04 0.65 11.85
C SER A 67 -6.76 -0.45 11.04
N GLU A 68 -8.06 -0.27 10.82
CA GLU A 68 -8.96 -1.07 10.03
C GLU A 68 -8.45 -1.38 8.61
N PHE A 69 -7.74 -0.45 7.95
CA PHE A 69 -7.29 -0.73 6.57
C PHE A 69 -6.17 -1.77 6.47
N LEU A 70 -5.49 -2.04 7.59
CA LEU A 70 -4.42 -3.03 7.68
C LEU A 70 -4.89 -4.32 8.34
N ARG A 71 -6.03 -4.31 9.02
CA ARG A 71 -6.51 -5.46 9.80
C ARG A 71 -6.79 -6.66 8.89
N GLY A 72 -6.12 -7.78 9.14
CA GLY A 72 -6.25 -8.99 8.34
C GLY A 72 -5.70 -8.89 6.92
N LEU A 73 -4.92 -7.85 6.60
CA LEU A 73 -4.33 -7.67 5.27
C LEU A 73 -3.35 -8.81 4.98
N ARG A 74 -3.57 -9.57 3.90
CA ARG A 74 -2.57 -10.53 3.40
C ARG A 74 -1.41 -9.79 2.76
N ASN A 75 -0.18 -10.11 3.17
CA ASN A 75 1.01 -9.45 2.67
C ASN A 75 1.18 -9.73 1.15
N PRO A 76 1.26 -8.69 0.28
CA PRO A 76 1.47 -8.88 -1.15
C PRO A 76 2.81 -9.52 -1.53
N LEU A 77 3.83 -9.44 -0.65
CA LEU A 77 5.14 -10.06 -0.86
C LEU A 77 5.15 -11.54 -0.52
N ASP A 78 4.36 -11.94 0.48
CA ASP A 78 4.18 -13.33 0.88
C ASP A 78 2.78 -13.52 1.51
N PRO A 79 1.84 -14.18 0.81
CA PRO A 79 0.46 -14.31 1.25
C PRO A 79 0.28 -15.17 2.51
N SER A 80 1.34 -15.86 2.97
CA SER A 80 1.34 -16.64 4.22
C SER A 80 1.33 -15.74 5.45
N TYR A 81 1.80 -14.50 5.32
CA TYR A 81 1.82 -13.52 6.40
C TYR A 81 0.56 -12.64 6.37
N ARG A 82 0.02 -12.40 7.57
CA ARG A 82 -1.06 -11.43 7.80
C ARG A 82 -0.51 -10.23 8.56
N CYS A 83 -0.82 -9.05 8.05
CA CYS A 83 -0.64 -7.80 8.76
C CYS A 83 -1.94 -7.53 9.51
N ASP A 84 -1.86 -7.21 10.80
CA ASP A 84 -3.05 -6.86 11.60
C ASP A 84 -2.94 -5.44 12.17
N ASN A 85 -1.77 -5.09 12.70
CA ASN A 85 -1.52 -3.80 13.32
C ASN A 85 -0.14 -3.27 12.92
N ILE A 86 0.00 -1.95 12.85
CA ILE A 86 1.28 -1.27 12.66
C ILE A 86 1.75 -0.68 13.99
N LYS A 87 3.03 -0.89 14.29
CA LYS A 87 3.75 -0.24 15.40
C LYS A 87 4.21 1.14 14.95
N ILE A 88 3.36 2.15 15.13
CA ILE A 88 3.57 3.52 14.65
C ILE A 88 4.89 4.11 15.18
N GLU A 89 5.25 3.78 16.42
CA GLU A 89 6.48 4.18 17.07
C GLU A 89 7.75 3.66 16.35
N LYS A 90 7.62 2.57 15.59
CA LYS A 90 8.69 1.97 14.80
C LYS A 90 8.73 2.43 13.34
N CYS A 91 7.73 3.18 12.89
CA CYS A 91 7.70 3.75 11.54
C CYS A 91 8.82 4.79 11.36
N ARG A 92 9.49 4.76 10.21
CA ARG A 92 10.60 5.65 9.87
C ARG A 92 10.58 5.98 8.38
N VAL A 93 11.12 7.14 8.04
CA VAL A 93 11.34 7.58 6.66
C VAL A 93 12.85 7.60 6.38
N MET A 94 13.26 7.10 5.23
CA MET A 94 14.65 7.16 4.78
C MET A 94 14.95 8.51 4.11
N ASP A 95 16.19 9.00 4.22
CA ASP A 95 16.59 10.33 3.70
C ASP A 95 16.95 10.33 2.20
N SER A 96 16.48 9.33 1.46
CA SER A 96 16.73 9.25 0.02
C SER A 96 15.72 10.10 -0.75
N LYS A 97 16.03 10.41 -2.01
CA LYS A 97 15.16 11.20 -2.91
C LYS A 97 13.72 10.67 -2.98
N MET A 98 13.55 9.35 -2.92
CA MET A 98 12.24 8.70 -3.01
C MET A 98 11.51 8.59 -1.67
N ARG A 99 12.21 8.81 -0.55
CA ARG A 99 11.70 8.71 0.83
C ARG A 99 10.83 7.47 1.08
N PRO A 100 11.40 6.26 0.88
CA PRO A 100 10.74 5.02 1.26
C PRO A 100 10.61 4.89 2.78
#